data_AF-A0A484ZED8-F1
#
_entry.id   AF-A0A484ZED8-F1
#
_cell.length_a   1.000
_cell.length_b   1.000
_cell.length_c   1.000
_cell.angle_alpha   90.00
_cell.angle_beta   90.00
_cell.angle_gamma   90.00
#
_symmetry.space_group_name_H-M   'P 1'
#
loop_
_entity.id
_entity.type
_entity.pdbx_description
1 polymer ?
#
loop_
_entity_poly.entity_id
_entity_poly.type
_entity_poly.pdbx_seq_one_letter_code
_entity_poly.pdbx_strand_id
1 'polypeptide(L)'
;MRKTLMALLLMFSGLTIPVSGWAECYRITTTNNTPSSAYYTEPGKGTAAHWDGATDPAGSVGNLPTVVNINNSTFQPNGTLMASGTVNFLTSGAQAYSADQILFRCTASEAGKLYEYYATNGDSIYAGNVDVGAASGLPFTYQTYANGMALRATNLATGEYYSVTGRPVC
;
A
#
# COMPACT_ATOMS: atom_id res chain seq x y z
N MET A 1 -26.19 -40.27 34.53
CA MET A 1 -25.75 -40.44 33.12
C MET A 1 -26.09 -39.23 32.23
N ARG A 2 -27.31 -38.66 32.27
CA ARG A 2 -27.69 -37.53 31.39
C ARG A 2 -27.00 -36.18 31.72
N LYS A 3 -26.66 -35.93 32.99
CA LYS A 3 -25.98 -34.70 33.43
C LYS A 3 -24.46 -34.70 33.15
N THR A 4 -23.83 -35.87 33.14
CA THR A 4 -22.40 -36.02 32.83
C THR A 4 -22.10 -35.91 31.33
N LEU A 5 -23.02 -36.33 30.44
CA LEU A 5 -22.88 -36.12 28.99
C LEU A 5 -22.95 -34.63 28.60
N MET A 6 -23.78 -33.85 29.31
CA MET A 6 -23.98 -32.42 29.01
C MET A 6 -22.78 -31.57 29.43
N ALA A 7 -22.09 -31.96 30.51
CA ALA A 7 -20.85 -31.32 30.95
C ALA A 7 -19.67 -31.61 30.01
N LEU A 8 -19.61 -32.80 29.38
CA LEU A 8 -18.60 -33.10 28.36
C LEU A 8 -18.81 -32.30 27.06
N LEU A 9 -20.06 -32.07 26.65
CA LEU A 9 -20.38 -31.29 25.45
C LEU A 9 -20.00 -29.81 25.58
N LEU A 10 -20.12 -29.25 26.79
CA LEU A 10 -19.74 -27.85 27.10
C LEU A 10 -18.22 -27.64 27.26
N MET A 11 -17.45 -28.68 27.58
CA MET A 11 -15.98 -28.59 27.63
C MET A 11 -15.32 -28.73 26.26
N PHE A 12 -16.00 -29.33 25.27
CA PHE A 12 -15.47 -29.46 23.91
C PHE A 12 -15.68 -28.19 23.06
N SER A 13 -16.59 -27.31 23.44
CA SER A 13 -16.84 -26.02 22.76
C SER A 13 -15.81 -24.92 23.07
N GLY A 14 -14.90 -25.13 24.04
CA GLY A 14 -13.93 -24.12 24.48
C GLY A 14 -12.53 -24.21 23.83
N LEU A 15 -12.30 -25.18 22.95
CA LEU A 15 -10.99 -25.49 22.35
C LEU A 15 -10.88 -25.07 20.86
N THR A 16 -11.66 -24.08 20.43
CA THR A 16 -11.37 -23.39 19.16
C THR A 16 -10.18 -22.45 19.39
N ILE A 17 -8.97 -22.99 19.30
CA ILE A 17 -7.75 -22.19 19.18
C ILE A 17 -7.98 -21.28 17.97
N PRO A 18 -7.93 -19.95 18.10
CA PRO A 18 -7.98 -19.08 16.95
C PRO A 18 -6.78 -19.44 16.07
N VAL A 19 -7.04 -20.13 14.95
CA VAL A 19 -6.07 -20.22 13.88
C VAL A 19 -5.83 -18.79 13.44
N SER A 20 -4.65 -18.26 13.78
CA SER A 20 -4.18 -17.00 13.22
C SER A 20 -4.26 -17.14 11.70
N GLY A 21 -5.19 -16.42 11.08
CA GLY A 21 -5.35 -16.41 9.63
C GLY A 21 -4.22 -15.60 9.01
N TRP A 22 -3.10 -16.26 8.73
CA TRP A 22 -2.05 -15.67 7.91
C TRP A 22 -2.55 -15.70 6.46
N ALA A 23 -2.40 -14.61 5.72
CA ALA A 23 -2.76 -14.60 4.31
C ALA A 23 -1.93 -15.66 3.58
N GLU A 24 -2.60 -16.59 2.90
CA GLU A 24 -1.95 -17.65 2.13
C GLU A 24 -1.61 -17.17 0.71
N CYS A 25 -0.70 -16.20 0.62
CA CYS A 25 -0.21 -15.62 -0.62
C CYS A 25 1.29 -15.87 -0.82
N TYR A 26 1.66 -16.22 -2.04
CA TYR A 26 3.01 -16.53 -2.46
C TYR A 26 3.52 -15.43 -3.38
N ARG A 27 4.69 -14.90 -3.04
CA ARG A 27 5.39 -13.90 -3.85
C ARG A 27 5.89 -14.53 -5.15
N ILE A 28 5.52 -13.94 -6.29
CA ILE A 28 5.94 -14.41 -7.61
C ILE A 28 7.06 -13.51 -8.13
N THR A 29 8.23 -14.10 -8.39
CA THR A 29 9.42 -13.40 -8.92
C THR A 29 9.92 -14.00 -10.23
N THR A 30 9.34 -15.13 -10.65
CA THR A 30 9.68 -15.84 -11.87
C THR A 30 8.53 -16.76 -12.25
N THR A 31 8.47 -17.15 -13.53
CA THR A 31 7.46 -18.07 -14.06
C THR A 31 7.69 -19.47 -13.51
N ASN A 32 6.63 -20.12 -13.05
CA ASN A 32 6.65 -21.52 -12.63
C ASN A 32 5.41 -22.23 -13.17
N ASN A 33 5.59 -23.15 -14.13
CA ASN A 33 4.47 -23.84 -14.76
C ASN A 33 4.21 -25.24 -14.17
N THR A 34 4.74 -25.54 -12.97
CA THR A 34 4.49 -26.80 -12.28
C THR A 34 3.13 -26.72 -11.56
N PRO A 35 2.08 -27.47 -11.98
CA PRO A 35 0.71 -27.26 -11.46
C PRO A 35 0.54 -27.50 -9.96
N SER A 36 1.37 -28.35 -9.37
CA SER A 36 1.38 -28.62 -7.92
C SER A 36 2.12 -27.58 -7.09
N SER A 37 2.80 -26.62 -7.73
CA SER A 37 3.57 -25.60 -7.03
C SER A 37 2.67 -24.54 -6.42
N ALA A 38 3.00 -24.12 -5.19
CA ALA A 38 2.41 -22.93 -4.59
C ALA A 38 2.71 -21.65 -5.39
N TYR A 39 3.82 -21.65 -6.14
CA TYR A 39 4.25 -20.55 -7.00
C TYR A 39 3.75 -20.68 -8.45
N TYR A 40 2.82 -21.60 -8.73
CA TYR A 40 2.34 -21.84 -10.09
C TYR A 40 1.81 -20.58 -10.77
N THR A 41 2.26 -20.30 -11.97
CA THR A 41 1.78 -19.24 -12.85
C THR A 41 1.15 -19.90 -14.07
N GLU A 42 -0.14 -19.63 -14.33
CA GLU A 42 -0.85 -20.19 -15.48
C GLU A 42 -0.27 -19.64 -16.80
N PRO A 43 0.17 -20.51 -17.73
CA PRO A 43 0.65 -20.07 -19.04
C PRO A 43 -0.36 -19.16 -19.76
N GLY A 44 0.11 -17.98 -20.18
CA GLY A 44 -0.72 -17.02 -20.91
C GLY A 44 -1.67 -16.18 -20.05
N LYS A 45 -1.59 -16.25 -18.71
CA LYS A 45 -2.37 -15.40 -17.79
C LYS A 45 -1.60 -14.22 -17.19
N GLY A 46 -0.43 -13.91 -17.74
CA GLY A 46 0.41 -12.81 -17.33
C GLY A 46 1.89 -13.16 -17.44
N THR A 47 2.73 -12.25 -16.96
CA THR A 47 4.17 -12.44 -16.91
C THR A 47 4.66 -12.49 -15.47
N ALA A 48 5.85 -13.02 -15.25
CA ALA A 48 6.51 -13.01 -13.96
C ALA A 48 7.94 -12.52 -14.15
N ALA A 49 8.31 -11.52 -13.35
CA ALA A 49 9.64 -10.95 -13.34
C ALA A 49 10.06 -10.69 -11.89
N HIS A 50 11.37 -10.58 -11.68
CA HIS A 50 11.89 -10.20 -10.39
C HIS A 50 11.44 -8.77 -10.04
N TRP A 51 11.15 -8.57 -8.75
CA TRP A 51 10.85 -7.27 -8.18
C TRP A 51 11.37 -7.26 -6.75
N ASP A 52 11.61 -6.07 -6.19
CA ASP A 52 12.08 -5.89 -4.80
C ASP A 52 10.97 -5.43 -3.84
N GLY A 53 9.90 -4.86 -4.39
CA GLY A 53 8.83 -4.24 -3.63
C GLY A 53 9.09 -2.75 -3.41
N ALA A 54 8.55 -2.23 -2.31
CA ALA A 54 8.81 -0.87 -1.88
C ALA A 54 10.13 -0.83 -1.10
N THR A 55 11.03 0.07 -1.49
CA THR A 55 12.30 0.33 -0.80
C THR A 55 12.38 1.82 -0.48
N ASP A 56 13.08 2.19 0.60
CA ASP A 56 13.21 3.59 1.03
C ASP A 56 13.66 4.57 -0.07
N PRO A 57 14.64 4.25 -0.94
CA PRO A 57 15.06 5.18 -1.99
C PRO A 57 14.18 5.14 -3.25
N ALA A 58 13.17 4.27 -3.31
CA ALA A 58 12.31 4.15 -4.49
C ALA A 58 11.32 5.31 -4.59
N GLY A 59 10.93 5.63 -5.83
CA GLY A 59 9.93 6.64 -6.11
C GLY A 59 10.29 7.51 -7.32
N SER A 60 9.35 8.37 -7.70
CA SER A 60 9.56 9.37 -8.74
C SER A 60 8.68 10.58 -8.46
N VAL A 61 9.15 11.74 -8.88
CA VAL A 61 8.34 12.96 -8.94
C VAL A 61 7.52 13.04 -10.24
N GLY A 62 7.69 12.07 -11.16
CA GLY A 62 6.96 11.99 -12.42
C GLY A 62 7.15 13.25 -13.26
N ASN A 63 6.04 13.91 -13.58
CA ASN A 63 6.03 15.19 -14.30
C ASN A 63 5.85 16.41 -13.38
N LEU A 64 6.02 16.26 -12.07
CA LEU A 64 6.00 17.39 -11.14
C LEU A 64 7.10 18.39 -11.54
N PRO A 65 6.81 19.70 -11.58
CA PRO A 65 7.83 20.73 -11.76
C PRO A 65 9.00 20.55 -10.79
N THR A 66 10.21 20.53 -11.32
CA THR A 66 11.45 20.40 -10.53
C THR A 66 11.89 21.73 -9.90
N VAL A 67 11.22 22.82 -10.25
CA VAL A 67 11.44 24.15 -9.71
C VAL A 67 10.12 24.71 -9.24
N VAL A 68 10.06 25.08 -7.96
CA VAL A 68 8.91 25.73 -7.33
C VAL A 68 9.38 26.98 -6.59
N ASN A 69 8.52 28.00 -6.52
CA ASN A 69 8.82 29.22 -5.76
C ASN A 69 8.15 29.15 -4.39
N ILE A 70 8.97 29.18 -3.33
CA ILE A 70 8.52 29.29 -1.94
C ILE A 70 8.62 30.75 -1.53
N ASN A 71 7.47 31.36 -1.23
CA ASN A 71 7.38 32.76 -0.82
C ASN A 71 6.89 32.86 0.64
N ASN A 72 6.84 34.07 1.18
CA ASN A 72 6.25 34.31 2.50
C ASN A 72 4.72 34.20 2.47
N SER A 73 4.14 33.98 3.65
CA SER A 73 2.70 33.78 3.84
C SER A 73 1.83 35.00 3.51
N THR A 74 2.42 36.19 3.34
CA THR A 74 1.70 37.39 2.90
C THR A 74 1.34 37.32 1.42
N PHE A 75 2.22 36.78 0.58
CA PHE A 75 1.99 36.66 -0.88
C PHE A 75 1.56 35.27 -1.32
N GLN A 76 1.92 34.23 -0.56
CA GLN A 76 1.56 32.85 -0.81
C GLN A 76 1.01 32.25 0.50
N PRO A 77 -0.29 32.43 0.79
CA PRO A 77 -0.89 31.93 2.03
C PRO A 77 -0.67 30.43 2.22
N ASN A 78 -0.58 30.00 3.49
CA ASN A 78 -0.44 28.58 3.82
C ASN A 78 -1.58 27.77 3.19
N GLY A 79 -1.22 26.65 2.55
CA GLY A 79 -2.15 25.81 1.81
C GLY A 79 -2.29 26.15 0.32
N THR A 80 -1.59 27.18 -0.18
CA THR A 80 -1.51 27.45 -1.62
C THR A 80 -0.88 26.26 -2.35
N LEU A 81 -1.53 25.80 -3.41
CA LEU A 81 -0.96 24.79 -4.31
C LEU A 81 0.26 25.39 -5.02
N MET A 82 1.44 24.85 -4.72
CA MET A 82 2.70 25.31 -5.31
C MET A 82 2.96 24.68 -6.68
N ALA A 83 2.68 23.39 -6.80
CA ALA A 83 2.87 22.59 -8.00
C ALA A 83 2.05 21.31 -7.90
N SER A 84 1.74 20.72 -9.04
CA SER A 84 1.06 19.41 -9.13
C SER A 84 1.62 18.61 -10.28
N GLY A 85 1.63 17.29 -10.13
CA GLY A 85 2.04 16.35 -11.14
C GLY A 85 1.38 15.00 -10.92
N THR A 86 1.61 14.09 -11.85
CA THR A 86 1.11 12.72 -11.87
C THR A 86 2.28 11.77 -12.06
N VAL A 87 2.18 10.63 -11.38
CA VAL A 87 3.19 9.59 -11.39
C VAL A 87 2.53 8.29 -11.84
N ASN A 88 3.14 7.56 -12.76
CA ASN A 88 2.67 6.23 -13.15
C ASN A 88 3.35 5.17 -12.28
N PHE A 89 2.59 4.47 -11.44
CA PHE A 89 3.14 3.48 -10.51
C PHE A 89 3.87 2.31 -11.20
N LEU A 90 3.50 1.96 -12.45
CA LEU A 90 4.16 0.90 -13.21
C LEU A 90 5.59 1.25 -13.58
N THR A 91 5.95 2.54 -13.65
CA THR A 91 7.28 2.99 -14.09
C THR A 91 8.03 3.79 -13.03
N SER A 92 7.44 3.98 -11.84
CA SER A 92 7.90 4.97 -10.85
C SER A 92 8.22 4.36 -9.48
N GLY A 93 8.29 3.03 -9.39
CA GLY A 93 8.74 2.30 -8.20
C GLY A 93 10.24 1.97 -8.25
N ALA A 94 10.67 1.01 -7.42
CA ALA A 94 12.06 0.52 -7.40
C ALA A 94 12.48 -0.12 -8.75
N GLN A 95 11.52 -0.71 -9.45
CA GLN A 95 11.65 -1.22 -10.81
C GLN A 95 10.37 -0.95 -11.60
N ALA A 96 10.46 -1.06 -12.92
CA ALA A 96 9.30 -1.04 -13.79
C ALA A 96 8.55 -2.38 -13.74
N TYR A 97 7.23 -2.34 -13.85
CA TYR A 97 6.34 -3.49 -13.94
C TYR A 97 5.62 -3.49 -15.29
N SER A 98 5.37 -4.67 -15.85
CA SER A 98 4.37 -4.78 -16.92
C SER A 98 2.96 -4.74 -16.32
N ALA A 99 1.99 -4.27 -17.10
CA ALA A 99 0.60 -4.18 -16.66
C ALA A 99 -0.04 -5.55 -16.34
N ASP A 100 0.54 -6.64 -16.84
CA ASP A 100 0.11 -8.01 -16.66
C ASP A 100 1.06 -8.84 -15.77
N GLN A 101 1.98 -8.19 -15.05
CA GLN A 101 2.91 -8.89 -14.17
C GLN A 101 2.19 -9.43 -12.94
N ILE A 102 2.34 -10.74 -12.70
CA ILE A 102 1.83 -11.41 -11.52
C ILE A 102 2.78 -11.11 -10.35
N LEU A 103 2.31 -10.36 -9.36
CA LEU A 103 3.10 -10.05 -8.15
C LEU A 103 2.93 -11.12 -7.06
N PHE A 104 1.69 -11.57 -6.88
CA PHE A 104 1.31 -12.55 -5.87
C PHE A 104 0.31 -13.56 -6.42
N ARG A 105 0.43 -14.80 -5.93
CA ARG A 105 -0.60 -15.84 -6.09
C ARG A 105 -1.12 -16.22 -4.72
N CYS A 106 -2.43 -16.19 -4.53
CA CYS A 106 -3.04 -16.59 -3.27
C CYS A 106 -3.86 -17.87 -3.42
N THR A 107 -4.13 -18.56 -2.30
CA THR A 107 -5.05 -19.69 -2.28
C THR A 107 -6.49 -19.20 -2.48
N ALA A 108 -7.39 -20.11 -2.85
CA ALA A 108 -8.79 -19.77 -3.11
C ALA A 108 -9.50 -19.19 -1.86
N SER A 109 -9.04 -19.53 -0.65
CA SER A 109 -9.56 -18.96 0.60
C SER A 109 -9.26 -17.47 0.78
N GLU A 110 -8.34 -16.89 0.01
CA GLU A 110 -8.02 -15.45 0.03
C GLU A 110 -8.83 -14.63 -0.98
N ALA A 111 -9.73 -15.27 -1.73
CA ALA A 111 -10.60 -14.57 -2.67
C ALA A 111 -11.44 -13.51 -1.95
N GLY A 112 -11.37 -12.26 -2.44
CA GLY A 112 -12.08 -11.12 -1.85
C GLY A 112 -11.50 -10.58 -0.54
N LYS A 113 -10.31 -11.07 -0.11
CA LYS A 113 -9.63 -10.62 1.12
C LYS A 113 -8.38 -9.78 0.84
N LEU A 114 -8.10 -9.49 -0.42
CA LEU A 114 -7.02 -8.61 -0.83
C LEU A 114 -7.50 -7.16 -0.80
N TYR A 115 -6.71 -6.32 -0.16
CA TYR A 115 -6.97 -4.88 -0.06
C TYR A 115 -5.81 -4.12 -0.68
N GLU A 116 -6.13 -3.02 -1.34
CA GLU A 116 -5.13 -2.06 -1.77
C GLU A 116 -4.89 -1.04 -0.65
N TYR A 117 -3.64 -0.59 -0.53
CA TYR A 117 -3.24 0.42 0.45
C TYR A 117 -2.34 1.43 -0.25
N TYR A 118 -2.60 2.72 -0.01
CA TYR A 118 -1.72 3.80 -0.43
C TYR A 118 -0.99 4.35 0.78
N ALA A 119 0.29 4.02 0.88
CA ALA A 119 1.11 4.34 2.04
C ALA A 119 2.22 5.33 1.68
N THR A 120 2.51 6.25 2.60
CA THR A 120 3.72 7.09 2.54
C THR A 120 4.92 6.35 3.15
N ASN A 121 6.12 6.90 3.02
CA ASN A 121 7.27 6.38 3.76
C ASN A 121 7.18 6.81 5.24
N GLY A 122 6.46 6.01 6.03
CA GLY A 122 5.91 6.40 7.33
C GLY A 122 6.91 6.52 8.47
N ASP A 123 8.13 6.04 8.33
CA ASP A 123 9.21 6.18 9.32
C ASP A 123 10.10 7.42 9.09
N SER A 124 9.98 8.06 7.92
CA SER A 124 10.74 9.24 7.55
C SER A 124 9.97 10.53 7.80
N ILE A 125 10.57 11.42 8.61
CA ILE A 125 10.03 12.76 8.91
C ILE A 125 9.83 13.64 7.67
N TYR A 126 10.55 13.37 6.58
CA TYR A 126 10.50 14.16 5.34
C TYR A 126 9.82 13.43 4.17
N ALA A 127 9.28 12.23 4.39
CA ALA A 127 8.69 11.42 3.32
C ALA A 127 7.37 10.72 3.71
N GLY A 128 6.73 11.18 4.79
CA GLY A 128 5.40 10.68 5.13
C GLY A 128 5.02 10.70 6.60
N ASN A 129 5.96 10.76 7.54
CA ASN A 129 5.64 10.53 8.95
C ASN A 129 4.78 11.65 9.60
N VAL A 130 5.02 12.91 9.22
CA VAL A 130 4.44 14.07 9.93
C VAL A 130 3.42 14.79 9.05
N ASP A 131 2.12 14.64 9.38
CA ASP A 131 1.04 15.43 8.76
C ASP A 131 1.01 16.84 9.37
N VAL A 132 1.41 17.83 8.57
CA VAL A 132 1.47 19.25 8.94
C VAL A 132 0.25 20.04 8.47
N GLY A 133 -0.60 19.46 7.62
CA GLY A 133 -1.75 20.14 7.06
C GLY A 133 -3.07 19.86 7.78
N ALA A 134 -3.18 18.76 8.54
CA ALA A 134 -4.41 18.37 9.23
C ALA A 134 -5.01 19.49 10.09
N ALA A 135 -4.19 20.16 10.90
CA ALA A 135 -4.63 21.28 11.75
C ALA A 135 -5.11 22.51 10.96
N SER A 136 -4.73 22.62 9.68
CA SER A 136 -5.12 23.69 8.76
C SER A 136 -6.22 23.25 7.77
N GLY A 137 -6.89 22.13 8.02
CA GLY A 137 -7.94 21.61 7.14
C GLY A 137 -7.45 20.92 5.86
N LEU A 138 -6.15 20.60 5.79
CA LEU A 138 -5.52 19.90 4.67
C LEU A 138 -4.90 18.57 5.16
N PRO A 139 -5.72 17.58 5.56
CA PRO A 139 -5.19 16.30 6.04
C PRO A 139 -4.42 15.56 4.94
N PHE A 140 -3.58 14.62 5.35
CA PHE A 140 -2.70 13.84 4.47
C PHE A 140 -1.66 14.71 3.74
N THR A 141 -1.20 15.77 4.41
CA THR A 141 -0.24 16.73 3.86
C THR A 141 1.03 16.69 4.68
N TYR A 142 2.06 16.05 4.14
CA TYR A 142 3.24 15.65 4.89
C TYR A 142 4.40 16.60 4.70
N GLN A 143 5.14 16.79 5.80
CA GLN A 143 6.35 17.59 5.79
C GLN A 143 7.36 17.08 4.75
N THR A 144 7.98 18.01 4.03
CA THR A 144 9.13 17.73 3.15
C THR A 144 10.42 18.28 3.77
N TYR A 145 11.55 18.02 3.13
CA TYR A 145 12.83 18.62 3.52
C TYR A 145 12.88 20.15 3.31
N ALA A 146 12.04 20.70 2.43
CA ALA A 146 12.01 22.13 2.16
C ALA A 146 11.02 22.83 3.09
N ASN A 147 11.53 23.73 3.93
CA ASN A 147 10.71 24.51 4.85
C ASN A 147 9.66 25.34 4.10
N GLY A 148 8.41 25.31 4.58
CA GLY A 148 7.28 25.98 3.93
C GLY A 148 6.63 25.19 2.79
N MET A 149 7.11 23.97 2.50
CA MET A 149 6.54 23.06 1.50
C MET A 149 6.14 21.73 2.12
N ALA A 150 4.95 21.25 1.75
CA ALA A 150 4.43 19.96 2.14
C ALA A 150 3.95 19.18 0.90
N LEU A 151 3.96 17.85 0.99
CA LEU A 151 3.58 16.94 -0.08
C LEU A 151 2.28 16.22 0.28
N ARG A 152 1.37 16.14 -0.69
CA ARG A 152 0.13 15.39 -0.61
C ARG A 152 -0.03 14.57 -1.89
N ALA A 153 -0.35 13.29 -1.75
CA ALA A 153 -0.56 12.38 -2.85
C ALA A 153 -1.93 11.71 -2.77
N THR A 154 -2.54 11.49 -3.93
CA THR A 154 -3.86 10.87 -4.09
C THR A 154 -3.80 9.85 -5.20
N ASN A 155 -4.41 8.69 -5.01
CA ASN A 155 -4.65 7.77 -6.12
C ASN A 155 -5.78 8.35 -7.00
N LEU A 156 -5.50 8.55 -8.29
CA LEU A 156 -6.45 9.20 -9.20
C LEU A 156 -7.63 8.30 -9.60
N ALA A 157 -7.52 6.98 -9.46
CA ALA A 157 -8.58 6.04 -9.79
C ALA A 157 -9.59 5.90 -8.64
N THR A 158 -9.10 5.85 -7.40
CA THR A 158 -9.94 5.64 -6.20
C THR A 158 -10.27 6.92 -5.44
N GLY A 159 -9.48 7.98 -5.63
CA GLY A 159 -9.62 9.24 -4.88
C GLY A 159 -9.03 9.20 -3.47
N GLU A 160 -8.49 8.06 -3.05
CA GLU A 160 -7.93 7.87 -1.71
C GLU A 160 -6.56 8.55 -1.55
N TYR A 161 -6.35 9.13 -0.37
CA TYR A 161 -5.09 9.78 -0.02
C TYR A 161 -4.06 8.79 0.52
N TYR A 162 -2.79 9.07 0.25
CA TYR A 162 -1.68 8.31 0.83
C TYR A 162 -1.55 8.62 2.33
N SER A 163 -1.30 7.60 3.14
CA SER A 163 -1.23 7.74 4.61
C SER A 163 -0.12 6.93 5.28
N VAL A 164 0.30 7.36 6.48
CA VAL A 164 1.35 6.66 7.26
C VAL A 164 0.95 5.23 7.57
N THR A 165 -0.27 5.06 8.06
CA THR A 165 -0.90 3.76 8.26
C THR A 165 -1.82 3.57 7.07
N GLY A 166 -1.36 2.87 6.03
CA GLY A 166 -2.16 2.64 4.84
C GLY A 166 -3.58 2.24 5.24
N ARG A 167 -4.58 2.94 4.71
CA ARG A 167 -5.99 2.60 4.95
C ARG A 167 -6.44 1.58 3.89
N PRO A 168 -7.15 0.51 4.28
CA PRO A 168 -7.64 -0.45 3.31
C PRO A 168 -8.63 0.25 2.39
N VAL A 169 -8.41 0.13 1.09
CA VAL A 169 -9.36 0.58 0.08
C VAL A 169 -10.28 -0.60 -0.23
N CYS A 170 -11.60 -0.37 -0.10
CA CYS A 170 -12.64 -1.35 -0.40
C CYS A 170 -12.91 -1.44 -1.90
#